data_AF-A0AB38PIZ9-F1
#
_entry.id   AF-A0AB38PIZ9-F1
#
_cell.length_a   1.000
_cell.length_b   1.000
_cell.length_c   1.000
_cell.angle_alpha   90.00
_cell.angle_beta   90.00
_cell.angle_gamma   90.00
#
_symmetry.space_group_name_H-M   'P 1'
#
loop_
_entity.id
_entity.type
_entity.pdbx_description
1 polymer ?
#
loop_
_entity_poly.entity_id
_entity_poly.type
_entity_poly.pdbx_seq_one_letter_code
_entity_poly.pdbx_strand_id
1 'polypeptide(L)' 'MTLIAETSEVRIYQHNTVGGRINVYQFKNGELTFGAEKASILNRFEKTQIYKAICRVLTHKI' A
#
# COMPACT_ATOMS: atom_id res chain seq x y z
N MET A 1 -2.06 -3.42 8.55
CA MET A 1 -2.38 -2.23 7.74
C MET A 1 -3.32 -1.39 8.57
N THR A 2 -3.13 -0.08 8.57
CA THR A 2 -3.99 0.86 9.29
C THR A 2 -4.43 1.95 8.31
N LEU A 3 -5.73 2.22 8.19
CA LEU A 3 -6.23 3.36 7.42
C LEU A 3 -5.84 4.65 8.18
N ILE A 4 -5.10 5.54 7.53
CA ILE A 4 -4.59 6.79 8.15
C ILE A 4 -5.23 8.05 7.56
N ALA A 5 -5.79 7.95 6.35
CA ALA A 5 -6.56 9.03 5.73
C ALA A 5 -7.52 8.44 4.69
N GLU A 6 -8.66 9.10 4.50
CA GLU A 6 -9.64 8.78 3.47
C GLU A 6 -10.23 10.08 2.93
N THR A 7 -10.27 10.17 1.61
CA THR A 7 -11.00 11.22 0.88
C THR A 7 -12.03 10.58 -0.05
N SER A 8 -12.77 11.39 -0.80
CA SER A 8 -13.71 10.90 -1.82
C SER A 8 -13.04 10.10 -2.95
N GLU A 9 -11.73 10.26 -3.14
CA GLU A 9 -10.99 9.68 -4.27
C GLU A 9 -9.95 8.65 -3.87
N VAL A 10 -9.37 8.76 -2.66
CA VAL A 10 -8.27 7.91 -2.23
C VAL A 10 -8.38 7.51 -0.76
N ARG A 11 -8.10 6.24 -0.48
CA ARG A 11 -7.85 5.71 0.86
C ARG A 11 -6.36 5.48 1.03
N ILE A 12 -5.79 5.96 2.12
CA ILE A 12 -4.37 5.82 2.42
C ILE A 12 -4.22 4.92 3.63
N TYR A 13 -3.56 3.78 3.43
CA TYR A 13 -3.20 2.87 4.49
C TYR A 13 -1.70 2.95 4.77
N GLN A 14 -1.33 2.64 6.00
CA GLN A 14 0.07 2.47 6.39
C GLN A 14 0.35 1.03 6.80
N HIS A 15 1.51 0.53 6.40
CA HIS A 15 2.05 -0.76 6.79
C HIS A 15 3.50 -0.60 7.23
N ASN A 16 3.81 -1.04 8.46
CA ASN A 16 5.19 -1.12 8.93
C ASN A 16 5.83 -2.37 8.33
N THR A 17 7.00 -2.22 7.72
CA THR A 17 7.84 -3.31 7.18
C THR A 17 9.21 -3.30 7.86
N VAL A 18 9.99 -4.36 7.64
CA VAL A 18 11.39 -4.39 8.07
C VAL A 18 12.16 -3.32 7.29
N GLY A 19 12.59 -2.28 7.98
CA GLY A 19 13.36 -1.18 7.40
C GLY A 19 12.55 0.09 7.06
N GLY A 20 11.25 0.15 7.38
CA GLY A 20 10.51 1.42 7.31
C GLY A 20 8.99 1.28 7.21
N ARG A 21 8.36 2.28 6.60
CA ARG A 21 6.91 2.35 6.40
C ARG A 21 6.58 2.35 4.92
N ILE A 22 5.51 1.63 4.58
CA ILE A 22 4.86 1.68 3.28
C ILE A 22 3.53 2.39 3.45
N ASN A 23 3.31 3.42 2.64
CA ASN A 23 1.99 4.01 2.41
C ASN A 23 1.38 3.33 1.20
N VAL A 24 0.13 2.89 1.32
CA VAL A 24 -0.64 2.24 0.27
C VAL A 24 -1.79 3.17 -0.08
N TYR A 25 -1.82 3.64 -1.33
CA TYR A 25 -2.85 4.50 -1.87
C TYR A 25 -3.81 3.65 -2.68
N GLN A 26 -5.06 3.57 -2.25
CA GLN A 26 -6.13 2.89 -2.95
C GLN A 26 -7.07 3.93 -3.54
N PHE A 27 -7.04 4.06 -4.86
CA PHE A 27 -7.90 4.98 -5.58
C PHE A 27 -9.27 4.34 -5.86
N LYS A 28 -10.30 5.17 -5.99
CA LYS A 28 -11.68 4.71 -6.26
C LYS A 28 -11.83 3.94 -7.58
N ASN A 29 -10.97 4.20 -8.56
CA ASN A 29 -10.91 3.47 -9.84
C ASN A 29 -10.28 2.07 -9.70
N GLY A 30 -9.79 1.71 -8.52
CA GLY A 30 -9.13 0.44 -8.24
C GLY A 30 -7.63 0.41 -8.40
N GLU A 31 -7.04 1.52 -8.82
CA GLU A 31 -5.59 1.67 -8.87
C GLU A 31 -5.00 1.60 -7.46
N LEU A 32 -3.86 0.91 -7.36
CA LEU A 32 -3.06 0.83 -6.15
C LEU A 32 -1.67 1.39 -6.42
N THR A 33 -1.27 2.35 -5.59
CA THR A 33 0.08 2.92 -5.62
C THR A 33 0.73 2.76 -4.26
N PHE A 34 2.05 2.60 -4.25
CA PHE A 34 2.82 2.34 -3.05
C PHE A 34 3.93 3.39 -2.90
N GLY A 35 4.05 3.95 -1.70
CA GLY A 35 5.06 4.93 -1.36
C GLY A 35 5.88 4.51 -0.16
N ALA A 36 7.16 4.86 -0.14
CA ALA A 36 8.05 4.67 0.99
C ALA A 36 9.04 5.84 1.06
N GLU A 37 9.62 6.08 2.23
CA GLU A 37 10.63 7.14 2.42
C GLU A 37 11.88 6.92 1.55
N LYS A 38 12.21 5.66 1.25
CA LYS A 38 13.35 5.29 0.40
C LYS A 38 12.93 4.25 -0.63
N ALA A 39 13.39 4.41 -1.86
CA ALA A 39 13.15 3.47 -2.95
C ALA A 39 13.62 2.03 -2.60
N SER A 40 14.72 1.89 -1.84
CA SER A 40 15.22 0.57 -1.43
C SER A 40 14.26 -0.20 -0.53
N ILE A 41 13.44 0.49 0.27
CA ILE A 41 12.42 -0.13 1.12
C ILE A 41 11.28 -0.65 0.24
N LEU A 42 10.83 0.18 -0.72
CA LEU A 42 9.78 -0.20 -1.67
C LEU A 42 10.21 -1.41 -2.52
N ASN A 43 11.42 -1.36 -3.11
CA ASN A 43 11.97 -2.44 -3.93
C ASN A 43 12.07 -3.78 -3.18
N ARG A 44 12.36 -3.75 -1.87
CA ARG A 44 12.37 -4.96 -1.03
C ARG A 44 10.95 -5.43 -0.72
N PHE A 45 10.06 -4.50 -0.39
CA PHE A 45 8.67 -4.77 -0.05
C PHE A 45 7.91 -5.42 -1.20
N GLU A 46 8.06 -4.94 -2.43
CA GLU A 46 7.39 -5.48 -3.63
C GLU A 46 7.71 -6.95 -3.91
N LYS A 47 8.86 -7.44 -3.42
CA LYS A 47 9.28 -8.84 -3.55
C LYS A 47 8.67 -9.76 -2.49
N THR A 48 7.96 -9.22 -1.51
CA THR A 48 7.40 -9.99 -0.39
C THR A 48 6.05 -10.61 -0.74
N GLN A 49 5.67 -11.66 -0.01
CA GLN A 49 4.31 -12.22 -0.09
C GLN A 49 3.26 -11.23 0.47
N ILE A 50 3.67 -10.32 1.35
CA ILE A 50 2.79 -9.30 1.92
C ILE A 50 2.32 -8.34 0.84
N TYR A 51 3.20 -7.89 -0.05
CA TYR A 51 2.83 -7.07 -1.20
C TYR A 51 1.75 -7.75 -2.05
N LYS A 52 1.96 -9.03 -2.42
CA LYS A 52 0.98 -9.80 -3.20
C LYS A 52 -0.37 -9.94 -2.48
N ALA A 53 -0.34 -10.17 -1.17
CA ALA A 53 -1.55 -10.26 -0.36
C ALA A 53 -2.32 -8.93 -0.31
N ILE A 54 -1.61 -7.81 -0.16
CA ILE A 54 -2.21 -6.47 -0.14
C ILE A 54 -2.86 -6.14 -1.49
N CYS A 55 -2.16 -6.35 -2.61
CA CYS A 55 -2.73 -6.16 -3.94
C CYS A 55 -3.99 -7.02 -4.11
N ARG A 56 -3.95 -8.30 -3.73
CA ARG A 56 -5.14 -9.17 -3.83
C ARG A 56 -6.30 -8.66 -3.00
N VAL A 57 -6.08 -8.27 -1.74
CA VAL A 57 -7.17 -7.84 -0.84
C VAL A 57 -7.76 -6.49 -1.26
N LEU A 58 -6.93 -5.55 -1.71
CA LEU A 58 -7.39 -4.19 -2.01
C LEU A 58 -7.90 -4.01 -3.44
N THR A 59 -7.44 -4.81 -4.41
CA THR A 59 -7.95 -4.76 -5.79
C THR A 59 -9.30 -5.48 -5.94
N HIS A 60 -9.59 -6.52 -5.15
CA HIS A 60 -10.87 -7.27 -5.23
C HIS A 60 -12.00 -6.68 -4.37
N LYS A 61 -11.78 -5.56 -3.69
CA LYS A 61 -12.75 -4.92 -2.78
C LYS A 61 -13.54 -3.77 -3.43
N ILE A 62 -13.59 -3.74 -4.76
CA ILE A 62 -14.28 -2.72 -5.56
C ILE A 62 -15.62 -3.27 -6.02
#